data_AF-A0A7Y9L664-F1
#
_entry.id   AF-A0A7Y9L664-F1
#
_cell.length_a   1.000
_cell.length_b   1.000
_cell.length_c   1.000
_cell.angle_alpha   90.00
_cell.angle_beta   90.00
_cell.angle_gamma   90.00
#
_symmetry.space_group_name_H-M   'P 1'
#
loop_
_entity.id
_entity.type
_entity.pdbx_description
1 polymer ?
#
loop_
_entity_poly.entity_id
_entity_poly.type
_entity_poly.pdbx_seq_one_letter_code
_entity_poly.pdbx_strand_id
1 'polypeptide(L)'
;MSWKFFRGKRDPVYDEILDRIKAYDNSDHKTLIHARLDERTAGNLSQLKLATGVEIQKIVAFAISELLRQHPELKTIIRNFLETIN
;
A
#
# COMPACT_ATOMS: atom_id res chain seq x y z
N MET A 1 16.32 -15.00 25.30
CA MET A 1 15.54 -15.65 24.22
C MET A 1 15.82 -14.90 22.92
N SER A 2 16.59 -15.50 22.00
CA SER A 2 17.17 -14.84 20.83
C SER A 2 16.20 -14.83 19.65
N TRP A 3 15.89 -13.66 19.11
CA TRP A 3 14.95 -13.44 17.99
C TRP A 3 15.48 -13.92 16.62
N LYS A 4 16.65 -14.57 16.57
CA LYS A 4 17.36 -14.89 15.32
C LYS A 4 16.86 -16.17 14.62
N PHE A 5 15.87 -16.88 15.14
CA PHE A 5 15.44 -18.19 14.62
C PHE A 5 14.29 -18.16 13.60
N PHE A 6 13.65 -17.01 13.35
CA PHE A 6 12.54 -16.91 12.38
C PHE A 6 12.94 -16.53 10.95
N ARG A 7 14.23 -16.59 10.59
CA ARG A 7 14.65 -16.46 9.18
C ARG A 7 14.54 -17.81 8.47
N GLY A 8 13.32 -18.33 8.36
CA GLY A 8 13.00 -19.27 7.28
C GLY A 8 13.33 -18.60 5.94
N LYS A 9 13.81 -19.36 4.95
CA LYS A 9 14.01 -18.86 3.59
C LYS A 9 12.70 -18.17 3.16
N ARG A 10 12.74 -16.85 2.98
CA ARG A 10 11.58 -16.07 2.55
C ARG A 10 11.23 -16.48 1.13
N ASP A 11 9.95 -16.62 0.85
CA ASP A 11 9.46 -16.85 -0.51
C ASP A 11 9.85 -15.63 -1.38
N PRO A 12 10.53 -15.81 -2.53
CA PRO A 12 10.95 -14.71 -3.39
C PRO A 12 9.81 -13.76 -3.81
N VAL A 13 8.60 -14.30 -3.96
CA VAL A 13 7.39 -13.51 -4.30
C VAL A 13 7.01 -12.58 -3.15
N TYR A 14 7.30 -12.98 -1.92
CA TYR A 14 7.04 -12.18 -0.71
C TYR A 14 7.97 -10.97 -0.60
N ASP A 15 9.21 -11.10 -1.07
CA ASP A 15 10.19 -10.01 -1.00
C ASP A 15 9.89 -8.93 -2.06
N GLU A 16 9.41 -9.26 -3.26
CA GLU A 16 9.20 -8.27 -4.33
C GLU A 16 8.17 -7.18 -3.98
N ILE A 17 6.96 -7.56 -3.53
CA ILE A 17 5.93 -6.57 -3.22
C ILE A 17 6.25 -5.79 -1.93
N LEU A 18 6.80 -6.47 -0.94
CA LEU A 18 7.17 -5.84 0.34
C LEU A 18 8.30 -4.83 0.14
N ASP A 19 9.28 -5.13 -0.69
CA ASP A 19 10.38 -4.22 -0.99
C ASP A 19 9.89 -3.01 -1.78
N ARG A 20 8.95 -3.20 -2.73
CA ARG A 20 8.29 -2.09 -3.43
C ARG A 20 7.51 -1.19 -2.46
N ILE A 21 6.76 -1.77 -1.52
CA ILE A 21 6.07 -1.00 -0.48
C ILE A 21 7.07 -0.22 0.37
N LYS A 22 8.19 -0.84 0.78
CA LYS A 22 9.22 -0.17 1.58
C LYS A 22 9.93 0.94 0.82
N ALA A 23 10.18 0.75 -0.48
CA ALA A 23 10.81 1.73 -1.36
C ALA A 23 9.88 2.89 -1.73
N TYR A 24 8.56 2.74 -1.57
CA TYR A 24 7.60 3.80 -1.86
C TYR A 24 7.84 5.02 -0.96
N ASP A 25 8.23 6.15 -1.56
CA ASP A 25 8.36 7.40 -0.82
C ASP A 25 7.00 8.09 -0.72
N ASN A 26 6.59 8.40 0.51
CA ASN A 26 5.39 9.16 0.83
C ASN A 26 5.66 10.28 1.83
N SER A 27 6.93 10.69 1.97
CA SER A 27 7.38 11.68 2.95
C SER A 27 6.83 13.08 2.68
N ASP A 28 6.56 13.43 1.42
CA ASP A 28 6.01 14.73 1.02
C ASP A 28 4.48 14.73 0.81
N HIS A 29 3.83 13.57 0.94
CA HIS A 29 2.39 13.43 0.76
C HIS A 29 1.63 14.02 1.96
N LYS A 30 1.16 15.26 1.82
CA LYS A 30 0.48 16.01 2.89
C LYS A 30 -1.02 15.76 2.99
N THR A 31 -1.64 15.16 1.97
CA THR A 31 -3.08 14.91 1.93
C THR A 31 -3.42 13.64 2.73
N LEU A 32 -4.29 13.78 3.72
CA LEU A 32 -4.79 12.67 4.52
C LEU A 32 -6.07 12.09 3.91
N ILE A 33 -6.18 10.76 3.92
CA ILE A 33 -7.39 10.04 3.52
C ILE A 33 -7.89 9.26 4.73
N HIS A 34 -9.15 9.47 5.10
CA HIS A 34 -9.82 8.69 6.13
C HIS A 34 -10.64 7.57 5.47
N ALA A 35 -10.04 6.38 5.37
CA ALA A 35 -10.69 5.21 4.77
C ALA A 35 -11.46 4.38 5.81
N ARG A 36 -12.61 3.84 5.42
CA ARG A 36 -13.31 2.81 6.19
C ARG A 36 -12.96 1.44 5.62
N LEU A 37 -12.54 0.52 6.48
CA LEU A 37 -12.18 -0.84 6.13
C LEU A 37 -13.06 -1.81 6.92
N ASP A 38 -13.32 -2.99 6.38
CA ASP A 38 -13.89 -4.07 7.17
C ASP A 38 -12.89 -4.53 8.25
N GLU A 39 -13.42 -5.14 9.31
CA GLU A 39 -12.66 -5.56 10.49
C GLU A 39 -11.50 -6.49 10.12
N ARG A 40 -11.72 -7.42 9.19
CA ARG A 40 -10.70 -8.38 8.76
C ARG A 40 -9.56 -7.68 8.05
N THR A 41 -9.86 -6.77 7.13
CA THR A 41 -8.84 -5.99 6.41
C THR A 41 -8.04 -5.11 7.37
N ALA A 42 -8.71 -4.44 8.32
CA ALA A 42 -8.02 -3.63 9.34
C ALA A 42 -7.11 -4.47 10.24
N GLY A 43 -7.56 -5.68 10.63
CA GLY A 43 -6.76 -6.64 11.38
C GLY A 43 -5.51 -7.09 10.62
N ASN A 44 -5.65 -7.43 9.34
CA ASN A 44 -4.52 -7.82 8.48
C ASN A 44 -3.49 -6.69 8.34
N LEU A 45 -3.93 -5.44 8.15
CA LEU A 45 -3.01 -4.29 8.06
C LEU A 45 -2.24 -4.07 9.36
N SER A 46 -2.91 -4.23 10.50
CA SER A 46 -2.29 -4.11 11.82
C SER A 46 -1.21 -5.19 12.02
N GLN A 47 -1.52 -6.44 11.67
CA GLN A 47 -0.56 -7.55 11.74
C GLN A 47 0.60 -7.36 10.76
N LEU A 48 0.33 -6.88 9.55
CA LEU A 48 1.36 -6.62 8.54
C LEU A 48 2.32 -5.52 9.00
N LYS A 49 1.80 -4.45 9.62
CA LYS A 49 2.63 -3.41 10.25
C LYS A 49 3.53 -4.01 11.32
N LEU A 50 2.98 -4.81 12.23
CA LEU A 50 3.77 -5.45 13.30
C LEU A 50 4.86 -6.39 12.75
N ALA A 51 4.56 -7.15 11.69
CA ALA A 51 5.48 -8.11 11.10
C ALA A 51 6.62 -7.47 10.29
N THR A 52 6.37 -6.30 9.69
CA THR A 52 7.28 -5.70 8.69
C THR A 52 7.90 -4.36 9.12
N GLY A 53 7.31 -3.71 10.13
CA GLY A 53 7.65 -2.34 10.53
C GLY A 53 7.15 -1.27 9.57
N VAL A 54 6.40 -1.63 8.52
CA VAL A 54 5.88 -0.66 7.55
C VAL A 54 4.60 -0.03 8.10
N GLU A 55 4.54 1.30 8.03
CA GLU A 55 3.40 2.09 8.46
C GLU A 55 2.14 1.89 7.60
N ILE A 56 0.96 1.82 8.24
CA ILE A 56 -0.33 1.55 7.56
C ILE A 56 -0.62 2.61 6.49
N GLN A 57 -0.39 3.89 6.79
CA GLN A 57 -0.57 4.98 5.84
C GLN A 57 0.29 4.82 4.57
N LYS A 58 1.51 4.27 4.71
CA LYS A 58 2.39 3.99 3.57
C LYS A 58 1.87 2.82 2.74
N ILE A 59 1.39 1.76 3.40
CA ILE A 59 0.75 0.62 2.74
C ILE A 59 -0.47 1.07 1.93
N VAL A 60 -1.34 1.88 2.54
CA VAL A 60 -2.55 2.40 1.88
C VAL A 60 -2.20 3.31 0.70
N ALA A 61 -1.26 4.25 0.90
CA ALA A 61 -0.84 5.16 -0.16
C ALA A 61 -0.21 4.40 -1.36
N PHE A 62 0.63 3.39 -1.06
CA PHE A 62 1.18 2.51 -2.08
C PHE A 62 0.09 1.75 -2.83
N ALA A 63 -0.87 1.13 -2.11
CA ALA A 63 -1.93 0.33 -2.71
C ALA A 63 -2.81 1.17 -3.67
N ILE A 64 -3.16 2.40 -3.28
CA ILE A 64 -3.93 3.31 -4.13
C ILE A 64 -3.15 3.73 -5.37
N SER A 65 -1.87 4.10 -5.20
CA SER A 65 -0.99 4.47 -6.32
C SER A 65 -0.85 3.32 -7.31
N GLU A 66 -0.65 2.11 -6.80
CA GLU A 66 -0.48 0.90 -7.60
C GLU A 66 -1.78 0.53 -8.32
N LEU A 67 -2.94 0.64 -7.68
CA LEU A 67 -4.25 0.46 -8.31
C LEU A 67 -4.41 1.39 -9.52
N LEU A 68 -4.15 2.69 -9.35
CA LEU A 68 -4.25 3.66 -10.44
C LEU A 68 -3.21 3.44 -11.55
N ARG A 69 -2.05 2.87 -11.21
CA ARG A 69 -0.99 2.53 -12.17
C ARG A 69 -1.36 1.31 -13.02
N GLN A 70 -1.94 0.29 -12.39
CA GLN A 70 -2.32 -0.97 -13.05
C GLN A 70 -3.59 -0.82 -13.89
N HIS A 71 -4.46 0.14 -13.55
CA HIS A 71 -5.76 0.36 -14.18
C HIS A 71 -5.86 1.74 -14.86
N PRO A 72 -5.23 1.94 -16.04
CA PRO A 72 -5.23 3.22 -16.76
C PRO A 72 -6.64 3.66 -17.21
N GLU A 73 -7.62 2.76 -17.27
CA GLU A 73 -9.03 3.06 -17.48
C GLU A 73 -9.57 4.03 -16.41
N LEU A 74 -9.10 3.93 -15.16
CA LEU A 74 -9.50 4.85 -14.09
C LEU A 74 -9.02 6.27 -14.37
N LYS A 75 -7.81 6.42 -14.91
CA LYS A 75 -7.28 7.73 -15.34
C LYS A 75 -8.06 8.31 -16.52
N THR A 76 -8.52 7.44 -17.43
CA THR A 76 -9.37 7.84 -18.56
C THR A 76 -10.71 8.37 -18.08
N ILE A 77 -11.35 7.70 -17.12
CA ILE A 77 -12.61 8.18 -16.52
C ILE A 77 -12.42 9.57 -15.89
N ILE A 78 -11.34 9.76 -15.13
CA ILE A 78 -11.01 11.06 -14.52
C ILE A 78 -10.84 12.14 -15.60
N ARG A 79 -10.06 11.86 -16.65
CA ARG A 79 -9.83 12.82 -17.74
C ARG A 79 -11.12 13.23 -18.43
N ASN A 80 -11.95 12.26 -18.81
CA ASN A 80 -13.20 12.53 -19.52
C ASN A 80 -14.17 13.36 -18.65
N PHE A 81 -14.20 13.12 -17.34
CA PHE A 81 -14.97 13.95 -16.41
C PHE A 81 -14.46 15.39 -16.39
N LEU A 82 -13.14 15.61 -16.32
CA LEU A 82 -12.55 16.95 -16.32
C LEU A 82 -12.84 17.72 -17.61
N GLU A 83 -12.85 17.06 -18.76
CA GLU A 83 -13.23 17.66 -20.06
C GLU A 83 -14.72 18.04 -20.12
N THR A 84 -15.58 17.40 -19.34
CA THR A 84 -17.03 17.68 -19.32
C THR A 84 -17.38 18.90 -18.47
N ILE A 85 -16.55 19.23 -17.47
CA ILE A 85 -16.78 20.34 -16.54
C ILE A 85 -15.99 21.62 -16.88
N ASN A 86 -15.14 21.58 -17.91
CA ASN A 86 -14.41 22.71 -18.48
C ASN A 86 -15.13 23.28 -19.70
#